data_AF-A0AAU4PAS9-F1
#
_entry.id   AF-A0AAU4PAS9-F1
#
_cell.length_a   1.000
_cell.length_b   1.000
_cell.length_c   1.000
_cell.angle_alpha   90.00
_cell.angle_beta   90.00
_cell.angle_gamma   90.00
#
_symmetry.space_group_name_H-M   'P 1'
#
loop_
_entity.id
_entity.type
_entity.pdbx_description
1 polymer ?
#
loop_
_entity_poly.entity_id
_entity_poly.type
_entity_poly.pdbx_seq_one_letter_code
_entity_poly.pdbx_strand_id
1 'polypeptide(L)'
;MVTRTALEDELRGLAGSVPDPELPVLTLEELGVLRGVEVLAPGRVTVRLTPTYTGCPAIETMSTDIERVLLDHGMTEVSVVTVLTPAWSTDDISAEGRRKLAEFGIAPPRPHDTASPAAGPVPLALSVRCPHCGSTDTELLSRFSSTACKALRRCVTCREPFDHFKEL
;
A
#
# COMPACT_ATOMS: atom_id res chain seq x y z
N MET A 1 9.81 -21.70 -9.09
CA MET A 1 8.72 -20.86 -9.66
C MET A 1 7.51 -21.77 -9.79
N VAL A 2 6.50 -21.58 -8.95
CA VAL A 2 5.20 -22.25 -9.15
C VAL A 2 4.52 -21.49 -10.27
N THR A 3 4.26 -22.15 -11.39
CA THR A 3 3.54 -21.56 -12.52
C THR A 3 2.09 -21.39 -12.09
N ARG A 4 1.62 -20.15 -12.02
CA ARG A 4 0.22 -19.86 -11.69
C ARG A 4 -0.68 -20.32 -12.84
N THR A 5 -1.86 -20.78 -12.49
CA THR A 5 -2.90 -21.11 -13.47
C THR A 5 -3.56 -19.83 -14.00
N ALA A 6 -4.20 -19.90 -15.17
CA ALA A 6 -4.94 -18.76 -15.72
C ALA A 6 -6.05 -18.26 -14.78
N LEU A 7 -6.68 -19.18 -14.04
CA LEU A 7 -7.69 -18.84 -13.04
C LEU A 7 -7.08 -18.07 -11.86
N GLU A 8 -5.91 -18.48 -11.37
CA GLU A 8 -5.23 -17.77 -10.28
C GLU A 8 -4.81 -16.35 -10.67
N ASP A 9 -4.38 -16.15 -11.92
CA ASP A 9 -4.05 -14.81 -12.42
C ASP A 9 -5.30 -13.93 -12.55
N GLU A 10 -6.43 -14.48 -13.00
CA GLU A 10 -7.71 -13.78 -13.05
C GLU A 10 -8.20 -13.37 -11.65
N LEU A 11 -8.23 -14.31 -10.70
CA LEU A 11 -8.65 -14.06 -9.32
C LEU A 11 -7.70 -13.07 -8.62
N ARG A 12 -6.40 -13.12 -8.93
CA ARG A 12 -5.42 -12.14 -8.45
C ARG A 12 -5.72 -10.74 -8.98
N GLY A 13 -6.07 -10.61 -10.26
CA GLY A 13 -6.48 -9.31 -10.82
C GLY A 13 -7.72 -8.74 -10.14
N LEU A 14 -8.72 -9.59 -9.87
CA LEU A 14 -9.94 -9.20 -9.16
C LEU A 14 -9.67 -8.76 -7.71
N ALA A 15 -9.01 -9.62 -6.92
CA ALA A 15 -8.64 -9.29 -5.54
C ALA A 15 -7.70 -8.07 -5.48
N GLY A 16 -6.80 -7.94 -6.45
CA GLY A 16 -5.87 -6.83 -6.58
C GLY A 16 -6.53 -5.50 -6.93
N SER A 17 -7.71 -5.52 -7.57
CA SER A 17 -8.46 -4.33 -7.97
C SER A 17 -9.26 -3.66 -6.84
N VAL A 18 -9.42 -4.36 -5.70
CA VAL A 18 -10.09 -3.81 -4.52
C VAL A 18 -9.34 -2.55 -4.06
N PRO A 19 -10.04 -1.43 -3.78
CA PRO A 19 -9.39 -0.23 -3.26
C PRO A 19 -9.05 -0.38 -1.77
N ASP A 20 -7.98 0.28 -1.34
CA ASP A 20 -7.67 0.41 0.09
C ASP A 20 -8.69 1.36 0.75
N PRO A 21 -9.34 0.98 1.88
CA PRO A 21 -10.38 1.80 2.49
C PRO A 21 -9.84 3.12 3.11
N GLU A 22 -8.54 3.18 3.41
CA GLU A 22 -7.84 4.34 3.96
C GLU A 22 -7.16 5.20 2.88
N LEU A 23 -6.87 4.61 1.72
CA LEU A 23 -6.32 5.20 0.51
C LEU A 23 -7.16 4.78 -0.72
N PRO A 24 -8.41 5.26 -0.87
CA PRO A 24 -9.32 4.77 -1.92
C PRO A 24 -8.85 5.01 -3.35
N VAL A 25 -7.82 5.84 -3.54
CA VAL A 25 -7.17 6.05 -4.84
C VAL A 25 -6.24 4.92 -5.26
N LEU A 26 -5.81 4.07 -4.33
CA LEU A 26 -4.94 2.94 -4.59
C LEU A 26 -5.70 1.63 -4.52
N THR A 27 -5.35 0.71 -5.43
CA THR A 27 -5.77 -0.68 -5.32
C THR A 27 -4.81 -1.49 -4.43
N LEU A 28 -5.25 -2.65 -3.96
CA LEU A 28 -4.42 -3.56 -3.16
C LEU A 28 -3.20 -4.07 -3.94
N GLU A 29 -3.31 -4.22 -5.26
CA GLU A 29 -2.17 -4.53 -6.12
C GLU A 29 -1.20 -3.36 -6.21
N GLU A 30 -1.69 -2.12 -6.36
CA GLU A 30 -0.84 -0.94 -6.47
C GLU A 30 -0.09 -0.63 -5.17
N LEU A 31 -0.73 -0.91 -4.03
CA LEU A 31 -0.15 -0.80 -2.69
C LEU A 31 0.81 -1.96 -2.36
N GLY A 32 0.72 -3.07 -3.09
CA GLY A 32 1.58 -4.24 -2.90
C GLY A 32 1.25 -5.09 -1.66
N VAL A 33 0.03 -4.98 -1.13
CA VAL A 33 -0.42 -5.74 0.06
C VAL A 33 -0.91 -7.14 -0.30
N LEU A 34 -1.25 -7.41 -1.57
CA LEU A 34 -1.64 -8.72 -2.06
C LEU A 34 -0.42 -9.63 -2.30
N ARG A 35 -0.20 -10.61 -1.42
CA ARG A 35 0.96 -11.52 -1.46
C ARG A 35 0.75 -12.75 -2.33
N GLY A 36 -0.48 -13.20 -2.49
CA GLY A 36 -0.76 -14.34 -3.36
C GLY A 36 -2.22 -14.75 -3.37
N VAL A 37 -2.57 -15.49 -4.41
CA VAL A 37 -3.86 -16.15 -4.58
C VAL A 37 -3.56 -17.59 -4.98
N GLU A 38 -4.19 -18.54 -4.29
CA GLU A 38 -3.93 -19.97 -4.43
C GLU A 38 -5.28 -20.70 -4.51
N VAL A 39 -5.50 -21.46 -5.59
CA VAL A 39 -6.70 -22.29 -5.75
C VAL A 39 -6.43 -23.67 -5.15
N LEU A 40 -7.14 -24.01 -4.06
CA LEU A 40 -6.91 -25.25 -3.32
C LEU A 40 -7.72 -26.43 -3.87
N ALA A 41 -8.89 -26.14 -4.44
CA ALA A 41 -9.82 -27.09 -5.03
C ALA A 41 -10.78 -26.34 -5.96
N PRO A 42 -11.58 -27.03 -6.81
CA PRO A 42 -12.61 -26.36 -7.61
C PRO A 42 -13.53 -25.49 -6.73
N GLY A 43 -13.56 -24.18 -7.02
CA GLY A 43 -14.37 -23.20 -6.29
C GLY A 43 -13.86 -22.80 -4.90
N ARG A 44 -12.67 -23.28 -4.47
CA ARG A 44 -12.05 -22.91 -3.19
C ARG A 44 -10.73 -22.17 -3.41
N VAL A 45 -10.66 -20.94 -2.91
CA VAL A 45 -9.50 -20.05 -3.07
C VAL A 45 -9.03 -19.49 -1.74
N THR A 46 -7.72 -19.41 -1.58
CA THR A 46 -7.06 -18.71 -0.46
C THR A 46 -6.32 -17.49 -0.98
N VAL A 47 -6.60 -16.33 -0.39
CA VAL A 47 -5.92 -15.06 -0.67
C VAL A 47 -5.04 -14.69 0.52
N ARG A 48 -3.80 -14.30 0.25
CA ARG A 48 -2.82 -13.90 1.27
C ARG A 48 -2.63 -12.39 1.22
N LEU A 49 -2.94 -11.69 2.30
CA LEU A 49 -2.72 -10.26 2.47
C LEU A 49 -1.61 -9.98 3.48
N THR A 50 -0.88 -8.89 3.32
CA THR A 50 0.04 -8.39 4.34
C THR A 50 -0.38 -6.99 4.78
N PRO A 51 -0.29 -6.66 6.08
CA PRO A 51 -0.65 -5.33 6.54
C PRO A 51 0.47 -4.33 6.28
N THR A 52 0.11 -3.08 5.95
CA THR A 52 1.06 -1.98 5.82
C THR A 52 1.74 -1.64 7.14
N TYR A 53 1.14 -1.97 8.28
CA TYR A 53 1.76 -1.90 9.61
C TYR A 53 1.06 -2.87 10.55
N THR A 54 1.77 -3.33 11.59
CA THR A 54 1.18 -4.25 12.58
C THR A 54 -0.04 -3.65 13.26
N GLY A 55 -1.19 -4.35 13.19
CA GLY A 55 -2.45 -3.88 13.76
C GLY A 55 -3.23 -2.92 12.86
N CYS A 56 -2.98 -2.91 11.55
CA CYS A 56 -3.77 -2.14 10.60
C CYS A 56 -5.25 -2.61 10.60
N PRO A 57 -6.21 -1.74 10.98
CA PRO A 57 -7.63 -2.10 11.04
C PRO A 57 -8.24 -2.31 9.64
N ALA A 58 -7.64 -1.69 8.61
CA ALA A 58 -8.11 -1.78 7.24
C ALA A 58 -8.13 -3.22 6.69
N ILE A 59 -7.33 -4.13 7.26
CA ILE A 59 -7.21 -5.52 6.81
C ILE A 59 -8.54 -6.26 6.88
N GLU A 60 -9.35 -6.03 7.91
CA GLU A 60 -10.66 -6.68 8.03
C GLU A 60 -11.58 -6.24 6.89
N THR A 61 -11.64 -4.93 6.62
CA THR A 61 -12.45 -4.37 5.52
C THR A 61 -11.98 -4.87 4.16
N MET A 62 -10.67 -4.84 3.90
CA MET A 62 -10.09 -5.39 2.67
C MET A 62 -10.42 -6.87 2.49
N SER A 63 -10.36 -7.65 3.58
CA SER A 63 -10.64 -9.08 3.53
C SER A 63 -12.10 -9.34 3.14
N THR A 64 -13.04 -8.64 3.76
CA THR A 64 -14.46 -8.72 3.39
C THR A 64 -14.73 -8.27 1.97
N ASP A 65 -14.08 -7.21 1.49
CA ASP A 65 -14.25 -6.72 0.12
C ASP A 65 -13.71 -7.71 -0.92
N ILE A 66 -12.55 -8.35 -0.64
CA ILE A 66 -12.01 -9.42 -1.48
C ILE A 66 -12.95 -10.63 -1.48
N GLU A 67 -13.41 -11.07 -0.31
CA GLU A 67 -14.35 -12.19 -0.19
C GLU A 67 -15.59 -11.94 -1.05
N ARG A 68 -16.20 -10.76 -0.94
CA ARG A 68 -17.36 -10.37 -1.75
C ARG A 68 -17.05 -10.45 -3.24
N VAL A 69 -15.98 -9.82 -3.71
CA VAL A 69 -15.63 -9.77 -5.14
C VAL A 69 -15.40 -11.17 -5.71
N LEU A 70 -14.74 -12.06 -4.96
CA LEU A 70 -14.45 -13.42 -5.42
C LEU A 70 -15.66 -14.35 -5.35
N LEU A 71 -16.54 -14.17 -4.35
CA LEU A 71 -17.82 -14.88 -4.26
C LEU A 71 -18.74 -14.47 -5.42
N ASP A 72 -18.84 -13.17 -5.72
CA ASP A 72 -19.64 -12.65 -6.83
C ASP A 72 -19.12 -13.12 -8.21
N HIS A 73 -17.82 -13.40 -8.31
CA HIS A 73 -17.19 -14.00 -9.50
C HIS A 73 -17.51 -15.49 -9.67
N GLY A 74 -17.99 -16.17 -8.62
CA GLY A 74 -18.43 -17.57 -8.67
C GLY A 74 -17.57 -18.54 -7.86
N MET A 75 -16.66 -18.05 -7.02
CA MET A 75 -16.01 -18.92 -6.02
C MET A 75 -17.03 -19.32 -4.95
N THR A 76 -17.02 -20.59 -4.53
CA THR A 76 -17.92 -21.09 -3.48
C THR A 76 -17.37 -20.90 -2.08
N GLU A 77 -16.05 -20.90 -1.93
CA GLU A 77 -15.38 -20.76 -0.64
C GLU A 77 -14.12 -19.91 -0.80
N VAL A 78 -14.12 -18.75 -0.15
CA VAL A 78 -13.02 -17.79 -0.17
C VAL A 78 -12.48 -17.66 1.25
N SER A 79 -11.17 -17.81 1.42
CA SER A 79 -10.49 -17.57 2.68
C SER A 79 -9.41 -16.51 2.49
N VAL A 80 -9.51 -15.41 3.22
CA VAL A 80 -8.45 -14.39 3.25
C VAL A 80 -7.63 -14.59 4.52
N VAL A 81 -6.32 -14.74 4.36
CA VAL A 81 -5.38 -14.93 5.48
C VAL A 81 -4.34 -13.83 5.51
N THR A 82 -4.13 -13.27 6.70
CA THR A 82 -3.11 -12.25 6.93
C THR A 82 -1.76 -12.93 7.17
N VAL A 83 -0.75 -12.55 6.39
CA VAL A 83 0.64 -13.00 6.51
C VAL A 83 1.55 -11.84 6.89
N LEU A 84 2.44 -12.10 7.85
CA LEU A 84 3.41 -11.10 8.35
C LEU A 84 4.82 -11.28 7.77
N THR A 85 5.04 -12.34 7.00
CA THR A 85 6.34 -12.66 6.39
C THR A 85 6.17 -13.01 4.90
N PRO A 86 6.93 -12.37 4.00
CA PRO A 86 7.80 -11.21 4.24
C PRO A 86 6.97 -9.98 4.68
N ALA A 87 7.56 -9.17 5.55
CA ALA A 87 6.93 -7.93 5.99
C ALA A 87 6.72 -6.98 4.81
N TRP A 88 5.65 -6.19 4.86
CA TRP A 88 5.41 -5.12 3.90
C TRP A 88 6.44 -4.00 4.05
N SER A 89 6.91 -3.49 2.91
CA SER A 89 7.78 -2.32 2.81
C SER A 89 7.12 -1.30 1.89
N THR A 90 7.45 -0.02 2.08
CA THR A 90 7.04 1.02 1.12
C THR A 90 7.55 0.77 -0.30
N ASP A 91 8.59 -0.05 -0.47
CA ASP A 91 9.08 -0.50 -1.79
C ASP A 91 8.08 -1.41 -2.53
N ASP A 92 7.15 -2.04 -1.82
CA ASP A 92 6.07 -2.84 -2.42
C ASP A 92 5.08 -1.96 -3.22
N ILE A 93 5.05 -0.64 -2.97
CA ILE A 93 4.18 0.29 -3.71
C ILE A 93 4.68 0.45 -5.14
N SER A 94 3.81 0.12 -6.09
CA SER A 94 4.04 0.25 -7.52
C SER A 94 4.33 1.70 -7.96
N ALA A 95 4.99 1.87 -9.11
CA ALA A 95 5.21 3.19 -9.71
C ALA A 95 3.89 3.93 -9.98
N GLU A 96 2.86 3.19 -10.41
CA GLU A 96 1.51 3.72 -10.60
C GLU A 96 0.92 4.21 -9.28
N GLY A 97 0.99 3.40 -8.22
CA GLY A 97 0.49 3.79 -6.90
C GLY A 97 1.18 5.05 -6.36
N ARG A 98 2.49 5.17 -6.54
CA ARG A 98 3.22 6.40 -6.16
C ARG A 98 2.78 7.62 -6.95
N ARG A 99 2.50 7.45 -8.26
CA ARG A 99 1.97 8.53 -9.10
C ARG A 99 0.59 8.97 -8.60
N LYS A 100 -0.33 8.02 -8.41
CA LYS A 100 -1.70 8.30 -7.93
C LYS A 100 -1.72 8.99 -6.57
N LEU A 101 -0.85 8.57 -5.64
CA LEU A 101 -0.69 9.25 -4.35
C LEU A 101 -0.33 10.74 -4.55
N ALA A 102 0.69 11.02 -5.36
CA ALA A 102 1.14 12.38 -5.62
C ALA A 102 0.05 13.24 -6.30
N GLU A 103 -0.64 12.68 -7.29
CA GLU A 103 -1.77 13.34 -7.98
C GLU A 103 -2.94 13.63 -7.04
N PHE A 104 -3.18 12.75 -6.06
CA PHE A 104 -4.19 12.94 -5.03
C PHE A 104 -3.76 13.93 -3.93
N GLY A 105 -2.54 14.48 -4.00
CA GLY A 105 -2.03 15.42 -2.99
C GLY A 105 -1.43 14.74 -1.75
N ILE A 106 -1.16 13.44 -1.81
CA ILE A 106 -0.42 12.71 -0.77
C ILE A 106 1.03 12.58 -1.23
N ALA A 107 1.97 13.10 -0.44
CA ALA A 107 3.39 12.89 -0.72
C ALA A 107 3.72 11.39 -0.60
N PRO A 108 4.14 10.71 -1.68
CA PRO A 108 4.47 9.29 -1.64
C PRO A 108 5.76 9.07 -0.85
N PRO A 109 5.95 7.87 -0.25
CA PRO A 109 7.22 7.55 0.38
C PRO A 109 8.32 7.53 -0.70
N ARG A 110 9.56 7.75 -0.28
CA ARG A 110 10.70 7.55 -1.19
C ARG A 110 10.93 6.05 -1.41
N PRO A 111 11.38 5.64 -2.60
CA PRO A 111 11.97 4.32 -2.77
C PRO A 111 13.21 4.23 -1.88
N HIS A 112 13.43 3.10 -1.22
CA HIS A 112 14.72 2.84 -0.58
C HIS A 112 15.77 2.70 -1.68
N ASP A 113 16.79 3.56 -1.66
CA ASP A 113 17.92 3.42 -2.57
C ASP A 113 18.83 2.29 -2.07
N THR A 114 18.67 1.09 -2.63
CA THR A 114 19.55 -0.04 -2.32
C THR A 114 21.00 0.19 -2.80
N ALA A 115 21.24 1.19 -3.67
CA ALA A 115 22.58 1.57 -4.13
C ALA A 115 23.27 2.59 -3.23
N SER A 116 22.53 3.29 -2.37
CA SER A 116 23.08 4.16 -1.35
C SER A 116 22.49 3.74 -0.01
N PRO A 117 23.12 2.79 0.70
CA PRO A 117 22.79 2.63 2.10
C PRO A 117 22.96 4.02 2.73
N ALA A 118 22.22 4.31 3.80
CA ALA A 118 22.68 5.31 4.75
C ALA A 118 24.01 4.79 5.37
N ALA A 119 25.07 4.70 4.57
CA ALA A 119 26.36 4.09 4.84
C ALA A 119 27.31 5.11 5.48
N GLY A 120 26.74 6.02 6.28
CA GLY A 120 27.47 6.98 7.07
C GLY A 120 27.03 6.86 8.52
N PRO A 121 27.90 7.17 9.50
CA PRO A 121 27.55 7.16 10.91
C PRO A 121 26.47 8.18 11.29
N VAL A 122 26.13 9.10 10.37
CA VAL A 122 25.13 10.15 10.56
C VAL A 122 23.95 9.89 9.62
N PRO A 123 22.75 9.58 10.14
CA PRO A 123 21.57 9.44 9.30
C PRO A 123 21.17 10.79 8.70
N LEU A 124 21.07 10.87 7.39
CA LEU A 124 20.55 12.04 6.68
C LEU A 124 19.03 11.93 6.55
N ALA A 125 18.30 12.82 7.23
CA ALA A 125 16.87 12.98 7.02
C ALA A 125 16.65 13.85 5.79
N LEU A 126 16.35 13.23 4.65
CA LEU A 126 16.02 13.96 3.44
C LEU A 126 14.62 14.60 3.58
N SER A 127 14.43 15.79 3.01
CA SER A 127 13.17 16.55 3.10
C SER A 127 12.06 15.99 2.20
N VAL A 128 10.82 15.97 2.68
CA VAL A 128 9.65 15.51 1.91
C VAL A 128 9.22 16.61 0.94
N ARG A 129 9.01 16.26 -0.34
CA ARG A 129 8.54 17.22 -1.36
C ARG A 129 7.04 17.47 -1.20
N CYS A 130 6.65 18.74 -1.24
CA CYS A 130 5.26 19.14 -1.29
C CYS A 130 4.61 18.66 -2.61
N PRO A 131 3.48 17.95 -2.57
CA PRO A 131 2.81 17.47 -3.78
C PRO A 131 2.15 18.60 -4.59
N HIS A 132 1.90 19.77 -3.97
CA HIS A 132 1.23 20.89 -4.64
C HIS A 132 2.19 21.81 -5.40
N CYS A 133 3.37 22.10 -4.85
CA CYS A 133 4.32 23.06 -5.46
C CYS A 133 5.73 22.50 -5.68
N GLY A 134 6.01 21.26 -5.29
CA GLY A 134 7.31 20.61 -5.44
C GLY A 134 8.40 21.07 -4.45
N SER A 135 8.14 22.09 -3.63
CA SER A 135 9.09 22.59 -2.64
C SER A 135 9.48 21.50 -1.63
N THR A 136 10.74 21.48 -1.25
CA THR A 136 11.27 20.62 -0.18
C THR A 136 11.21 21.27 1.20
N ASP A 137 10.81 22.54 1.28
CA ASP A 137 10.69 23.27 2.54
C ASP A 137 9.37 22.90 3.23
N THR A 138 9.39 21.79 3.97
CA THR A 138 8.21 21.20 4.61
C THR A 138 8.48 20.83 6.06
N GLU A 139 7.57 21.24 6.95
CA GLU A 139 7.63 20.94 8.36
C GLU A 139 6.60 19.86 8.75
N LEU A 140 6.94 19.08 9.77
CA LEU A 140 6.05 18.06 10.32
C LEU A 140 5.11 18.72 11.33
N LEU A 141 3.80 18.63 11.10
CA LEU A 141 2.79 19.09 12.07
C LEU A 141 2.41 17.97 13.03
N SER A 142 2.22 16.75 12.50
CA SER A 142 1.87 15.57 13.30
C SER A 142 2.47 14.30 12.71
N ARG A 143 2.92 13.39 13.57
CA ARG A 143 3.43 12.05 13.20
C ARG A 143 2.33 11.10 12.69
N PHE A 144 1.07 11.46 12.93
CA PHE A 144 -0.11 10.71 12.54
C PHE A 144 -1.15 11.68 11.97
N SER A 145 -1.77 11.31 10.86
CA SER A 145 -2.88 12.05 10.27
C SER A 145 -4.18 11.27 10.47
N SER A 146 -5.08 11.27 9.47
CA SER A 146 -6.30 10.47 9.49
C SER A 146 -6.04 8.97 9.75
N THR A 147 -4.84 8.50 9.40
CA THR A 147 -4.41 7.11 9.62
C THR A 147 -2.99 7.03 10.17
N ALA A 148 -2.68 5.88 10.77
CA ALA A 148 -1.36 5.63 11.34
C ALA A 148 -0.26 5.50 10.28
N CYS A 149 -0.57 5.18 9.02
CA CYS A 149 0.40 5.13 7.93
C CYS A 149 0.72 6.52 7.34
N LYS A 150 -0.09 7.56 7.63
CA LYS A 150 0.11 8.93 7.16
C LYS A 150 0.67 9.83 8.26
N ALA A 151 1.41 10.86 7.87
CA ALA A 151 1.83 11.98 8.70
C ALA A 151 1.31 13.28 8.10
N LEU A 152 0.95 14.25 8.94
CA LEU A 152 0.50 15.55 8.48
C LEU A 152 1.69 16.52 8.42
N ARG A 153 1.91 17.13 7.26
CA ARG A 153 2.96 18.13 7.03
C ARG A 153 2.36 19.43 6.51
N ARG A 154 3.15 20.51 6.58
CA ARG A 154 2.85 21.79 5.91
C ARG A 154 4.03 22.21 5.06
N CYS A 155 3.76 22.68 3.85
CA CYS A 155 4.79 23.34 3.05
C CYS A 155 4.96 24.78 3.51
N VAL A 156 6.18 25.22 3.78
CA VAL A 156 6.45 26.60 4.20
C VAL A 156 6.32 27.57 3.02
N THR A 157 6.63 27.10 1.80
CA THR A 157 6.58 27.91 0.56
C THR A 157 5.15 28.23 0.14
N CYS A 158 4.30 27.23 -0.10
CA CYS A 158 2.91 27.45 -0.53
C CYS A 158 1.90 27.49 0.62
N ARG A 159 2.33 27.17 1.85
CA ARG A 159 1.51 27.15 3.09
C ARG A 159 0.41 26.10 3.15
N GLU A 160 0.28 25.26 2.13
CA GLU A 160 -0.69 24.17 2.11
C GLU A 160 -0.29 23.03 3.07
N PRO A 161 -1.24 22.54 3.90
CA PRO A 161 -1.10 21.28 4.61
C PRO A 161 -1.29 20.11 3.65
N PHE A 162 -0.56 19.02 3.86
CA PHE A 162 -0.69 17.81 3.04
C PHE A 162 -0.33 16.56 3.83
N ASP A 163 -0.88 15.42 3.41
CA ASP A 163 -0.55 14.12 3.96
C ASP A 163 0.74 13.57 3.32
N HIS A 164 1.57 12.96 4.15
CA HIS A 164 2.74 12.22 3.72
C HIS A 164 2.57 10.76 4.13
N PHE A 165 2.59 9.86 3.15
CA PHE A 165 2.59 8.43 3.44
C PHE A 165 3.99 8.04 3.94
N LYS A 166 4.09 7.59 5.20
CA LYS A 166 5.37 7.43 5.90
C LYS A 166 6.21 6.31 5.33
N GLU A 167 7.52 6.49 5.35
CA GLU A 167 8.48 5.42 5.11
C GLU A 167 8.45 4.37 6.25
N LEU A 168 8.71 3.11 5.91
CA LEU A 168 8.94 1.97 6.81
C LEU A 168 10.27 1.31 6.49
#